data_AF-A0A2E6CH40-F1
#
_entry.id   AF-A0A2E6CH40-F1
#
_cell.length_a   1.000
_cell.length_b   1.000
_cell.length_c   1.000
_cell.angle_alpha   90.00
_cell.angle_beta   90.00
_cell.angle_gamma   90.00
#
_symmetry.space_group_name_H-M   'P 1'
#
loop_
_entity.id
_entity.type
_entity.pdbx_description
1 polymer ?
#
loop_
_entity_poly.entity_id
_entity_poly.type
_entity_poly.pdbx_seq_one_letter_code
_entity_poly.pdbx_strand_id
1 'polypeptide(L)'
;MSTRKDFLQLPLTRHEIECILSWREDVFWPEERQLLKKLERAVESGEQPKVSKVLLKVLWAWAEEEMGGHLGRPVRNTELRAIAAKLEPLLQ
;
A
#
# COMPACT_ATOMS: atom_id res chain seq x y z
N MET A 1 -27.99 10.62 6.05
CA MET A 1 -27.25 9.37 6.33
C MET A 1 -25.77 9.63 6.07
N SER A 2 -25.00 9.94 7.12
CA SER A 2 -23.56 10.16 6.98
C SER A 2 -22.88 8.82 6.81
N THR A 3 -22.46 8.48 5.59
CA THR A 3 -21.50 7.41 5.35
C THR A 3 -20.20 7.80 6.05
N ARG A 4 -19.98 7.26 7.26
CA ARG A 4 -18.61 7.20 7.80
C ARG A 4 -17.82 6.46 6.73
N LYS A 5 -16.96 7.18 5.99
CA LYS A 5 -15.90 6.54 5.24
C LYS A 5 -15.06 5.84 6.28
N ASP A 6 -15.21 4.52 6.40
CA ASP A 6 -14.36 3.73 7.29
C ASP A 6 -12.94 3.80 6.73
N PHE A 7 -12.14 4.62 7.40
CA PHE A 7 -10.72 4.75 7.13
C PHE A 7 -9.97 3.74 7.99
N LEU A 8 -9.13 2.95 7.33
CA LEU A 8 -8.24 1.98 7.94
C LEU A 8 -6.87 2.64 8.10
N GLN A 9 -6.31 2.52 9.30
CA GLN A 9 -4.92 2.89 9.54
C GLN A 9 -4.03 1.72 9.16
N LEU A 10 -3.09 1.95 8.24
CA LEU A 10 -2.18 0.91 7.80
C LEU A 10 -1.03 0.77 8.81
N PRO A 11 -0.77 -0.43 9.37
CA PRO A 11 0.28 -0.67 10.35
C PRO A 11 1.67 -0.80 9.69
N LEU A 12 1.97 0.12 8.78
CA LEU A 12 3.21 0.16 8.02
C LEU A 12 4.21 1.10 8.71
N THR A 13 5.46 0.68 8.74
CA THR A 13 6.58 1.52 9.16
C THR A 13 6.97 2.49 8.05
N ARG A 14 7.70 3.55 8.40
CA ARG A 14 8.22 4.50 7.41
C ARG A 14 9.03 3.80 6.30
N HIS A 15 9.92 2.88 6.68
CA HIS A 15 10.76 2.13 5.76
C HIS A 15 9.92 1.27 4.79
N GLU A 16 8.88 0.62 5.29
CA GLU A 16 7.95 -0.15 4.44
C GLU A 16 7.17 0.76 3.48
N ILE A 17 6.80 1.97 3.90
CA ILE A 17 6.14 2.94 3.02
C ILE A 17 7.10 3.42 1.93
N GLU A 18 8.36 3.72 2.28
CA GLU A 18 9.41 4.07 1.30
C GLU A 18 9.66 2.93 0.30
N CYS A 19 9.65 1.68 0.77
CA CYS A 19 9.71 0.49 -0.09
C CYS A 19 8.51 0.45 -1.07
N ILE A 20 7.28 0.66 -0.60
CA ILE A 20 6.08 0.70 -1.45
C ILE A 20 6.16 1.82 -2.50
N LEU A 21 6.62 3.01 -2.09
CA LEU A 21 6.79 4.14 -2.99
C LEU A 21 7.80 3.84 -4.11
N SER A 22 8.78 2.97 -3.87
CA SER A 22 9.73 2.55 -4.90
C SER A 22 9.15 1.59 -5.94
N TRP A 23 7.98 0.99 -5.70
CA TRP A 23 7.38 0.02 -6.64
C TRP A 23 6.79 0.70 -7.87
N ARG A 24 6.45 1.99 -7.80
CA ARG A 24 5.76 2.71 -8.87
C ARG A 24 6.45 4.04 -9.12
N GLU A 25 7.10 4.16 -10.27
CA GLU A 25 7.66 5.44 -10.75
C GLU A 25 6.56 6.33 -11.35
N ASP A 26 5.55 5.72 -11.99
CA ASP A 26 4.40 6.40 -12.60
C ASP A 26 3.09 5.66 -12.30
N VAL A 27 2.03 6.43 -12.00
CA VAL A 27 0.67 5.90 -11.80
C VAL A 27 -0.35 6.65 -12.63
N PHE A 28 -1.23 5.90 -13.28
CA PHE A 28 -2.18 6.46 -14.25
C PHE A 28 -3.56 6.68 -13.65
N TRP A 29 -3.97 5.84 -12.69
CA TRP A 29 -5.33 5.86 -12.16
C TRP A 29 -5.49 6.88 -11.01
N PRO A 30 -6.67 7.52 -10.87
CA PRO A 30 -6.92 8.50 -9.81
C PRO A 30 -6.71 7.94 -8.39
N GLU A 31 -7.15 6.70 -8.15
CA GLU A 31 -7.05 6.01 -6.86
C GLU A 31 -5.59 5.73 -6.49
N GLU A 32 -4.79 5.32 -7.47
CA GLU A 32 -3.35 5.11 -7.33
C GLU A 32 -2.62 6.41 -6.98
N ARG A 33 -2.90 7.50 -7.71
CA ARG A 33 -2.38 8.84 -7.37
C ARG A 33 -2.78 9.28 -5.97
N GLN A 34 -4.01 8.98 -5.56
CA GLN A 34 -4.49 9.30 -4.23
C GLN A 34 -3.77 8.47 -3.15
N LEU A 35 -3.51 7.20 -3.43
CA LEU A 35 -2.75 6.32 -2.55
C LEU A 35 -1.31 6.82 -2.39
N LEU A 36 -0.59 7.11 -3.48
CA LEU A 36 0.77 7.66 -3.44
C LEU A 36 0.84 8.90 -2.55
N LYS A 37 -0.01 9.89 -2.79
CA LYS A 37 -0.04 11.12 -1.98
C LYS A 37 -0.24 10.87 -0.49
N LYS A 38 -1.00 9.83 -0.13
CA LYS A 38 -1.22 9.45 1.29
C LYS A 38 0.01 8.78 1.88
N LEU A 39 0.72 7.98 1.11
CA LEU A 39 1.95 7.31 1.51
C LEU A 39 3.10 8.33 1.64
N GLU A 40 3.28 9.22 0.66
CA GLU A 40 4.23 10.34 0.71
C GLU A 40 4.02 11.20 1.95
N ARG A 41 2.78 11.63 2.20
CA ARG A 41 2.43 12.41 3.39
C ARG A 41 2.73 11.68 4.68
N ALA A 42 2.53 10.36 4.73
CA ALA A 42 2.83 9.55 5.91
C ALA A 42 4.34 9.46 6.18
N VAL A 43 5.17 9.42 5.13
CA VAL A 43 6.63 9.50 5.26
C VAL A 43 7.05 10.88 5.78
N GLU A 44 6.48 11.95 5.23
CA GLU A 44 6.77 13.33 5.65
C GLU A 44 6.34 13.63 7.08
N SER A 45 5.15 13.18 7.49
CA SER A 45 4.62 13.46 8.83
C SER A 45 5.07 12.46 9.90
N GLY A 46 5.59 11.30 9.50
CA GLY A 46 5.90 10.18 10.40
C GLY A 46 4.67 9.48 10.99
N GLU A 47 3.46 9.83 10.52
CA GLU A 47 2.21 9.20 10.96
C GLU A 47 1.84 8.01 10.07
N GLN A 48 1.14 7.03 10.63
CA GLN A 48 0.65 5.89 9.84
C GLN A 48 -0.43 6.33 8.83
N PRO A 49 -0.37 5.85 7.57
CA PRO A 49 -1.29 6.27 6.54
C PRO A 49 -2.70 5.77 6.81
N LYS A 50 -3.68 6.65 6.59
CA LYS A 50 -5.11 6.32 6.68
C LYS A 50 -5.73 6.24 5.30
N VAL A 51 -6.22 5.06 4.93
CA VAL A 51 -6.74 4.75 3.60
C VAL A 51 -8.18 4.24 3.69
N SER A 52 -8.95 4.37 2.60
CA SER A 52 -10.26 3.72 2.50
C SER A 52 -10.09 2.25 2.12
N LYS A 53 -11.13 1.42 2.27
CA LYS A 53 -11.14 0.05 1.75
C LYS A 53 -10.80 -0.04 0.24
N VAL A 54 -11.18 0.96 -0.56
CA VAL A 54 -10.84 1.00 -2.00
C VAL A 54 -9.32 1.16 -2.19
N LEU A 55 -8.72 2.12 -1.50
CA LEU A 55 -7.27 2.35 -1.60
C LEU A 55 -6.45 1.21 -1.00
N LEU A 56 -6.97 0.51 0.02
CA LEU A 56 -6.36 -0.73 0.51
C LEU A 56 -6.33 -1.82 -0.56
N LYS A 57 -7.41 -1.99 -1.34
CA LYS A 57 -7.44 -2.97 -2.44
C LYS A 57 -6.45 -2.61 -3.56
N VAL A 58 -6.29 -1.32 -3.86
CA VAL A 58 -5.27 -0.84 -4.81
C VAL A 58 -3.87 -1.19 -4.30
N LEU A 59 -3.59 -0.90 -3.03
CA LEU A 59 -2.29 -1.24 -2.43
C LEU A 59 -2.03 -2.76 -2.42
N TRP A 60 -3.07 -3.56 -2.16
CA TRP A 60 -2.96 -5.02 -2.22
C TRP A 60 -2.65 -5.51 -3.64
N ALA A 61 -3.32 -4.97 -4.65
CA ALA A 61 -3.06 -5.32 -6.05
C ALA A 61 -1.59 -5.02 -6.43
N TRP A 62 -1.04 -3.87 -6.01
CA TRP A 62 0.38 -3.58 -6.20
C TRP A 62 1.28 -4.62 -5.51
N ALA A 63 0.97 -4.99 -4.27
CA ALA A 63 1.73 -6.01 -3.56
C ALA A 63 1.66 -7.38 -4.27
N GLU A 64 0.50 -7.77 -4.81
CA GLU A 64 0.34 -8.99 -5.59
C GLU A 64 1.17 -8.96 -6.88
N GLU A 65 1.18 -7.83 -7.59
CA GLU A 65 2.00 -7.63 -8.79
C GLU A 65 3.50 -7.75 -8.48
N GLU A 66 3.97 -7.12 -7.40
CA GLU A 66 5.36 -7.22 -6.95
C GLU A 66 5.73 -8.64 -6.49
N MET A 67 4.78 -9.38 -5.88
CA MET A 67 5.00 -10.75 -5.42
C MET A 67 5.02 -11.75 -6.58
N GLY A 68 4.19 -11.52 -7.60
CA GLY A 68 4.07 -12.39 -8.78
C GLY A 68 5.28 -12.30 -9.69
N GLY A 69 5.93 -11.13 -9.76
CA GLY A 69 7.08 -10.86 -10.62
C GLY A 69 6.73 -10.96 -12.11
N HIS A 70 7.18 -10.00 -12.91
CA HIS A 70 6.99 -9.98 -14.37
C HIS A 70 7.52 -11.24 -15.12
N LEU A 71 8.21 -12.16 -14.43
CA LEU A 71 8.82 -13.38 -14.97
C LEU A 71 8.73 -14.60 -14.02
N GLY A 72 7.71 -14.68 -13.14
CA GLY A 72 7.44 -15.89 -12.33
C GLY A 72 8.58 -16.31 -11.39
N ARG A 73 9.51 -15.40 -11.05
CA ARG A 73 10.54 -15.67 -10.05
C ARG A 73 10.04 -15.21 -8.69
N PRO A 74 10.04 -16.07 -7.67
CA PRO A 74 9.68 -15.65 -6.32
C PRO A 74 10.64 -14.56 -5.87
N VAL A 75 10.11 -13.34 -5.72
CA VAL A 75 10.86 -12.23 -5.18
C VAL A 75 11.22 -12.59 -3.73
N ARG A 76 12.52 -12.75 -3.45
CA ARG A 76 13.06 -13.00 -2.10
C ARG A 76 13.06 -11.72 -1.25
N ASN A 77 12.11 -10.82 -1.48
CA ASN A 77 12.01 -9.58 -0.73
C ASN A 77 11.22 -9.85 0.55
N THR A 78 11.96 -10.04 1.64
CA THR A 78 11.40 -10.24 2.99
C THR A 78 10.50 -9.08 3.40
N GLU A 79 10.78 -7.86 2.94
CA GLU A 79 9.96 -6.68 3.24
C GLU A 79 8.61 -6.75 2.54
N LEU A 80 8.57 -7.13 1.26
CA LEU A 80 7.32 -7.30 0.52
C LEU A 80 6.40 -8.33 1.20
N ARG A 81 6.96 -9.44 1.68
CA ARG A 81 6.19 -10.44 2.44
C ARG A 81 5.69 -9.89 3.78
N ALA A 82 6.50 -9.10 4.48
CA ALA A 82 6.10 -8.46 5.73
C ALA A 82 4.98 -7.44 5.51
N ILE A 83 5.05 -6.65 4.43
CA ILE A 83 4.01 -5.70 4.01
C ILE A 83 2.73 -6.47 3.70
N ALA A 84 2.78 -7.52 2.87
CA ALA A 84 1.61 -8.31 2.52
C ALA A 84 0.94 -8.93 3.76
N ALA A 85 1.72 -9.51 4.67
CA ALA A 85 1.21 -10.10 5.92
C ALA A 85 0.51 -9.08 6.83
N LYS A 86 0.86 -7.79 6.74
CA LYS A 86 0.21 -6.70 7.48
C LYS A 86 -1.06 -6.20 6.80
N LEU A 87 -1.13 -6.28 5.47
CA LEU A 87 -2.27 -5.82 4.69
C LEU A 87 -3.39 -6.85 4.62
N GLU A 88 -3.04 -8.14 4.51
CA GLU A 88 -4.00 -9.25 4.35
C GLU A 88 -5.13 -9.25 5.41
N PRO A 89 -4.86 -9.07 6.71
CA PRO A 89 -5.92 -9.04 7.72
C PRO A 89 -6.89 -7.86 7.58
N LEU A 90 -6.47 -6.77 6.92
CA LEU A 90 -7.27 -5.57 6.74
C LEU A 90 -8.25 -5.67 5.56
N LEU A 91 -8.10 -6.70 4.71
CA LEU A 91 -8.93 -6.91 3.52
C LEU A 91 -10.30 -7.55 3.83
N GLN A 92 -10.49 -8.05 5.06
CA GLN A 92 -11.76 -8.61 5.55
C GLN A 92 -12.84 -7.51 5.74
#